data_AF-A0A9J7BNC4-F1
#
_entry.id   AF-A0A9J7BNC4-F1
#
_cell.length_a   1.000
_cell.length_b   1.000
_cell.length_c   1.000
_cell.angle_alpha   90.00
_cell.angle_beta   90.00
_cell.angle_gamma   90.00
#
_symmetry.space_group_name_H-M   'P 1'
#
loop_
_entity.id
_entity.type
_entity.pdbx_description
1 polymer ?
#
loop_
_entity_poly.entity_id
_entity_poly.type
_entity_poly.pdbx_seq_one_letter_code
_entity_poly.pdbx_strand_id
1 'polypeptide(L)'
;MAIQASPQTLAPFLIEPRFVTRVWGFDDLRPWFDRSKDAGDPLGEVWLTGDDCRVATGPYSGKTMAEVIAQESRAILGSVAPRVESPLLIKVIFAREKLSVQVHPDDRLAQKYGEPRGKTECWYALASQPGAQVAAGLKSGVTLDQVRSGIHDGTLEQSLNVLPVEQGDMIFVDAGTVHAIWPGSILLETQQNCDITYRMYDYGRPRELHIEKSLEATRLTTRAGKVPPLQREDRTILVDAEYFRVERIPVQGSRNSATLAASDEPGPGMAYLFAAAGSARLTGDGFNSIEIPPRGIVCVPAASPDFKIEDLGGLDLIRMSPRWPAPGA
;
A
#
# COMPACT_ATOMS: atom_id res chain seq x y z
N MET A 1 3.05 18.69 -42.61
CA MET A 1 3.07 19.14 -41.20
C MET A 1 2.31 18.11 -40.40
N ALA A 2 3.02 17.26 -39.65
CA ALA A 2 2.37 16.39 -38.68
C ALA A 2 1.85 17.28 -37.55
N ILE A 3 0.54 17.26 -37.32
CA ILE A 3 -0.08 17.88 -36.16
C ILE A 3 0.50 17.12 -34.96
N GLN A 4 1.40 17.75 -34.20
CA GLN A 4 1.77 17.25 -32.88
C GLN A 4 0.48 17.28 -32.07
N ALA A 5 -0.13 16.11 -31.87
CA ALA A 5 -1.19 15.97 -30.89
C ALA A 5 -0.65 16.51 -29.57
N SER A 6 -1.35 17.49 -28.98
CA SER A 6 -1.08 17.92 -27.61
C SER A 6 -1.00 16.66 -26.75
N PRO A 7 -0.01 16.55 -25.82
CA PRO A 7 0.06 15.40 -24.95
C PRO A 7 -1.30 15.23 -24.27
N GLN A 8 -1.90 14.06 -24.43
CA GLN A 8 -3.22 13.74 -23.88
C GLN A 8 -3.14 13.90 -22.36
N THR A 9 -3.75 14.97 -21.84
CA THR A 9 -3.82 15.22 -20.41
C THR A 9 -4.83 14.26 -19.80
N LEU A 10 -4.50 13.70 -18.64
CA LEU A 10 -5.40 12.84 -17.90
C LEU A 10 -5.59 13.42 -16.51
N ALA A 11 -6.78 13.95 -16.23
CA ALA A 11 -7.08 14.55 -14.94
C ALA A 11 -6.92 13.55 -13.78
N PRO A 12 -6.58 14.03 -12.56
CA PRO A 12 -6.66 13.21 -11.36
C PRO A 12 -8.06 12.62 -11.21
N PHE A 13 -8.17 11.50 -10.51
CA PHE A 13 -9.47 10.89 -10.23
C PHE A 13 -9.49 10.20 -8.86
N LEU A 14 -10.62 10.30 -8.18
CA LEU A 14 -10.87 9.63 -6.90
C LEU A 14 -11.10 8.14 -7.16
N ILE A 15 -10.66 7.28 -6.25
CA ILE A 15 -10.87 5.83 -6.33
C ILE A 15 -11.86 5.42 -5.23
N GLU A 16 -12.82 4.56 -5.59
CA GLU A 16 -13.78 3.99 -4.65
C GLU A 16 -13.10 2.95 -3.75
N PRO A 17 -13.30 3.00 -2.42
CA PRO A 17 -12.79 1.96 -1.53
C PRO A 17 -13.51 0.63 -1.78
N ARG A 18 -12.74 -0.45 -1.98
CA ARG A 18 -13.24 -1.82 -2.05
C ARG A 18 -13.07 -2.51 -0.70
N PHE A 19 -14.18 -2.93 -0.11
CA PHE A 19 -14.19 -3.62 1.19
C PHE A 19 -14.00 -5.12 1.00
N VAL A 20 -13.04 -5.69 1.73
CA VAL A 20 -12.61 -7.08 1.55
C VAL A 20 -12.70 -7.83 2.88
N THR A 21 -13.36 -8.99 2.82
CA THR A 21 -13.56 -9.84 4.00
C THR A 21 -12.30 -10.62 4.36
N ARG A 22 -12.08 -10.76 5.67
CA ARG A 22 -11.04 -11.60 6.27
C ARG A 22 -11.54 -12.15 7.60
N VAL A 23 -11.24 -13.42 7.87
CA VAL A 23 -11.62 -14.12 9.10
C VAL A 23 -11.17 -13.41 10.39
N TRP A 24 -10.11 -12.61 10.32
CA TRP A 24 -9.53 -11.86 11.44
C TRP A 24 -10.02 -10.41 11.54
N GLY A 25 -10.93 -9.98 10.66
CA GLY A 25 -11.39 -8.60 10.53
C GLY A 25 -12.47 -8.19 11.56
N PHE A 26 -13.02 -6.99 11.36
CA PHE A 26 -14.09 -6.41 12.17
C PHE A 26 -15.46 -6.51 11.47
N ASP A 27 -16.52 -6.58 12.27
CA ASP A 27 -17.88 -6.53 11.76
C ASP A 27 -18.33 -5.10 11.41
N ASP A 28 -17.68 -4.09 11.98
CA ASP A 28 -17.98 -2.67 11.79
C ASP A 28 -16.69 -1.87 11.71
N LEU A 29 -16.53 -1.07 10.65
CA LEU A 29 -15.35 -0.24 10.41
C LEU A 29 -15.53 1.21 10.89
N ARG A 30 -16.68 1.58 11.45
CA ARG A 30 -16.87 2.93 12.00
C ARG A 30 -15.93 3.20 13.17
N PRO A 31 -15.41 4.44 13.32
CA PRO A 31 -15.70 5.63 12.52
C PRO A 31 -14.78 5.81 11.29
N TRP A 32 -13.98 4.80 10.91
CA TRP A 32 -13.03 4.92 9.81
C TRP A 32 -13.71 4.96 8.45
N PHE A 33 -14.64 4.03 8.24
CA PHE A 33 -15.52 3.97 7.07
C PHE A 33 -16.95 3.73 7.57
N ASP A 34 -17.94 4.39 6.95
CA ASP A 34 -19.37 4.14 7.22
C ASP A 34 -19.81 2.84 6.56
N ARG A 35 -19.24 1.73 7.04
CA ARG A 35 -19.42 0.39 6.50
C ARG A 35 -19.39 -0.63 7.62
N SER A 36 -20.48 -1.38 7.72
CA SER A 36 -20.53 -2.64 8.47
C SER A 36 -20.52 -3.81 7.49
N LYS A 37 -20.14 -4.99 7.98
CA LYS A 37 -20.27 -6.21 7.18
C LYS A 37 -21.73 -6.43 6.81
N ASP A 38 -21.92 -7.07 5.66
CA ASP A 38 -23.22 -7.64 5.30
C ASP A 38 -23.38 -8.98 6.05
N ALA A 39 -23.90 -10.01 5.39
CA ALA A 39 -23.85 -11.37 5.93
C ALA A 39 -22.49 -12.04 5.70
N GLY A 40 -22.04 -12.86 6.64
CA GLY A 40 -20.85 -13.69 6.49
C GLY A 40 -19.62 -13.16 7.21
N ASP A 41 -18.48 -13.25 6.54
CA ASP A 41 -17.16 -12.99 7.13
C ASP A 41 -16.96 -11.51 7.52
N PRO A 42 -16.14 -11.24 8.55
CA PRO A 42 -15.77 -9.88 8.94
C PRO A 42 -15.00 -9.14 7.83
N LEU A 43 -14.97 -7.81 7.89
CA LEU A 43 -14.17 -6.94 7.03
C LEU A 43 -12.77 -6.77 7.61
N GLY A 44 -11.74 -7.24 6.90
CA GLY A 44 -10.35 -7.10 7.35
C GLY A 44 -9.55 -6.05 6.61
N GLU A 45 -9.93 -5.75 5.37
CA GLU A 45 -9.16 -4.86 4.51
C GLU A 45 -10.08 -3.91 3.74
N VAL A 46 -9.58 -2.71 3.50
CA VAL A 46 -10.18 -1.74 2.57
C VAL A 46 -9.14 -1.43 1.52
N TRP A 47 -9.33 -1.95 0.31
CA TRP A 47 -8.45 -1.72 -0.82
C TRP A 47 -8.77 -0.36 -1.43
N LEU A 48 -7.75 0.47 -1.54
CA LEU A 48 -7.81 1.85 -2.02
C LEU A 48 -7.29 1.98 -3.45
N THR A 49 -6.47 1.03 -3.91
CA THR A 49 -5.96 0.94 -5.27
C THR A 49 -5.90 -0.54 -5.70
N GLY A 50 -5.35 -0.82 -6.87
CA GLY A 50 -5.30 -2.17 -7.45
C GLY A 50 -6.25 -2.30 -8.63
N ASP A 51 -6.00 -3.30 -9.46
CA ASP A 51 -6.58 -3.44 -10.80
C ASP A 51 -8.12 -3.46 -10.82
N ASP A 52 -8.73 -4.02 -9.78
CA ASP A 52 -10.19 -4.13 -9.64
C ASP A 52 -10.87 -2.92 -8.96
N CYS A 53 -10.10 -2.02 -8.35
CA CYS A 53 -10.68 -0.83 -7.70
C CYS A 53 -11.27 0.09 -8.78
N ARG A 54 -12.37 0.76 -8.45
CA ARG A 54 -13.14 1.56 -9.43
C ARG A 54 -12.83 3.04 -9.31
N VAL A 55 -12.83 3.71 -10.45
CA VAL A 55 -12.74 5.16 -10.50
C VAL A 55 -14.08 5.78 -10.09
N ALA A 56 -14.06 6.71 -9.16
CA ALA A 56 -15.25 7.38 -8.64
C ALA A 56 -15.60 8.65 -9.45
N THR A 57 -14.61 9.39 -9.95
CA THR A 57 -14.81 10.71 -10.57
C THR A 57 -14.27 10.81 -11.99
N GLY A 58 -14.78 11.78 -12.75
CA GLY A 58 -14.31 12.07 -14.11
C GLY A 58 -14.88 11.11 -15.19
N PRO A 59 -14.33 11.16 -16.42
CA PRO A 59 -14.89 10.45 -17.58
C PRO A 59 -14.78 8.92 -17.48
N TYR A 60 -13.93 8.42 -16.58
CA TYR A 60 -13.72 7.01 -16.33
C TYR A 60 -14.51 6.46 -15.13
N SER A 61 -15.39 7.27 -14.53
CA SER A 61 -16.21 6.85 -13.39
C SER A 61 -16.92 5.51 -13.66
N GLY A 62 -16.86 4.60 -12.69
CA GLY A 62 -17.39 3.24 -12.77
C GLY A 62 -16.46 2.22 -13.45
N LYS A 63 -15.43 2.62 -14.20
CA LYS A 63 -14.43 1.69 -14.77
C LYS A 63 -13.43 1.23 -13.71
N THR A 64 -12.86 0.05 -13.89
CA THR A 64 -11.78 -0.43 -13.02
C THR A 64 -10.44 0.25 -13.37
N MET A 65 -9.52 0.29 -12.42
CA MET A 65 -8.16 0.78 -12.64
C MET A 65 -7.48 0.06 -13.80
N ALA A 66 -7.64 -1.26 -13.93
CA ALA A 66 -7.09 -2.03 -15.04
C ALA A 66 -7.63 -1.56 -16.40
N GLU A 67 -8.94 -1.32 -16.50
CA GLU A 67 -9.56 -0.84 -17.75
C GLU A 67 -9.02 0.54 -18.14
N VAL A 68 -8.85 1.44 -17.17
CA VAL A 68 -8.33 2.79 -17.40
C VAL A 68 -6.84 2.74 -17.75
N ILE A 69 -6.04 1.95 -17.05
CA ILE A 69 -4.62 1.78 -17.35
C ILE A 69 -4.40 1.13 -18.72
N ALA A 70 -5.24 0.18 -19.12
CA ALA A 70 -5.17 -0.40 -20.46
C ALA A 70 -5.49 0.63 -21.57
N GLN A 71 -6.41 1.55 -21.32
CA GLN A 71 -6.79 2.61 -22.27
C GLN A 71 -5.77 3.77 -22.31
N GLU A 72 -5.21 4.16 -21.16
CA GLU A 72 -4.45 5.40 -20.98
C GLU A 72 -3.03 5.15 -20.41
N SER A 73 -2.45 3.97 -20.66
CA SER A 73 -1.24 3.46 -20.00
C SER A 73 -0.11 4.49 -19.85
N ARG A 74 0.27 5.15 -20.95
CA ARG A 74 1.36 6.14 -20.93
C ARG A 74 0.97 7.42 -20.20
N ALA A 75 -0.29 7.85 -20.31
CA ALA A 75 -0.78 9.06 -19.65
C ALA A 75 -0.91 8.86 -18.13
N ILE A 76 -1.28 7.65 -17.68
CA ILE A 76 -1.39 7.34 -16.26
C ILE A 76 -0.06 6.94 -15.62
N LEU A 77 0.64 5.94 -16.16
CA LEU A 77 1.85 5.37 -15.54
C LEU A 77 3.14 6.15 -15.87
N GLY A 78 3.14 6.90 -16.98
CA GLY A 78 4.34 7.51 -17.56
C GLY A 78 5.06 6.59 -18.55
N SER A 79 6.04 7.13 -19.28
CA SER A 79 6.69 6.42 -20.40
C SER A 79 7.69 5.34 -20.01
N VAL A 80 8.06 5.26 -18.74
CA VAL A 80 9.08 4.33 -18.22
C VAL A 80 8.48 3.13 -17.47
N ALA A 81 7.15 3.05 -17.39
CA ALA A 81 6.48 1.97 -16.69
C ALA A 81 6.66 0.64 -17.44
N PRO A 82 7.09 -0.44 -16.76
CA PRO A 82 7.41 -1.72 -17.41
C PRO A 82 6.19 -2.59 -17.70
N ARG A 83 5.02 -2.25 -17.14
CA ARG A 83 3.79 -3.06 -17.18
C ARG A 83 2.56 -2.16 -17.36
N VAL A 84 1.47 -2.75 -17.84
CA VAL A 84 0.16 -2.09 -18.06
C VAL A 84 -0.84 -2.55 -17.00
N GLU A 85 -0.47 -2.41 -15.74
CA GLU A 85 -1.24 -2.83 -14.56
C GLU A 85 -1.05 -1.77 -13.47
N SER A 86 -1.90 -1.78 -12.44
CA SER A 86 -1.67 -0.93 -11.27
C SER A 86 -0.29 -1.25 -10.67
N PRO A 87 0.52 -0.23 -10.34
CA PRO A 87 1.85 -0.44 -9.76
C PRO A 87 1.77 -0.97 -8.33
N LEU A 88 0.87 -0.39 -7.55
CA LEU A 88 0.74 -0.59 -6.11
C LEU A 88 -0.67 -1.03 -5.75
N LEU A 89 -0.75 -1.90 -4.75
CA LEU A 89 -1.97 -2.15 -3.99
C LEU A 89 -1.80 -1.40 -2.67
N ILE A 90 -2.68 -0.45 -2.41
CA ILE A 90 -2.72 0.29 -1.15
C ILE A 90 -4.00 -0.10 -0.45
N LYS A 91 -3.90 -0.41 0.83
CA LYS A 91 -5.05 -0.85 1.63
C LYS A 91 -4.96 -0.40 3.07
N VAL A 92 -6.10 -0.31 3.73
CA VAL A 92 -6.18 -0.15 5.18
C VAL A 92 -6.50 -1.51 5.79
N ILE A 93 -5.67 -1.95 6.73
CA ILE A 93 -5.82 -3.21 7.47
C ILE A 93 -6.50 -2.94 8.81
N PHE A 94 -7.52 -3.74 9.10
CA PHE A 94 -8.30 -3.72 10.33
C PHE A 94 -8.18 -5.06 11.06
N ALA A 95 -7.15 -5.21 11.89
CA ALA A 95 -6.87 -6.46 12.61
C ALA A 95 -7.64 -6.54 13.93
N ARG A 96 -8.73 -7.32 13.97
CA ARG A 96 -9.46 -7.66 15.22
C ARG A 96 -8.84 -8.86 15.93
N GLU A 97 -8.33 -9.80 15.14
CA GLU A 97 -7.60 -10.98 15.59
C GLU A 97 -6.21 -11.03 14.96
N LYS A 98 -5.34 -11.92 15.45
CA LYS A 98 -4.03 -12.13 14.82
C LYS A 98 -4.20 -12.56 13.37
N LEU A 99 -3.48 -11.90 12.47
CA LEU A 99 -3.24 -12.38 11.12
C LEU A 99 -2.30 -13.58 11.17
N SER A 100 -2.34 -14.42 10.14
CA SER A 100 -1.42 -15.55 10.03
C SER A 100 0.04 -15.09 10.04
N VAL A 101 0.93 -15.93 10.58
CA VAL A 101 2.37 -15.80 10.32
C VAL A 101 2.62 -16.18 8.86
N GLN A 102 3.29 -15.32 8.13
CA GLN A 102 3.41 -15.41 6.69
C GLN A 102 4.71 -14.81 6.18
N VAL A 103 5.02 -15.11 4.92
CA VAL A 103 6.15 -14.54 4.18
C VAL A 103 5.71 -14.31 2.73
N HIS A 104 6.36 -13.34 2.08
CA HIS A 104 6.08 -12.97 0.70
C HIS A 104 7.31 -13.23 -0.18
N PRO A 105 7.15 -13.77 -1.40
CA PRO A 105 8.27 -13.95 -2.32
C PRO A 105 8.76 -12.61 -2.88
N ASP A 106 10.03 -12.58 -3.30
CA ASP A 106 10.54 -11.54 -4.20
C ASP A 106 10.06 -11.78 -5.64
N ASP A 107 10.33 -10.84 -6.55
CA ASP A 107 9.85 -10.94 -7.94
C ASP A 107 10.36 -12.19 -8.64
N ARG A 108 11.62 -12.58 -8.41
CA ARG A 108 12.23 -13.75 -9.03
C ARG A 108 11.54 -15.04 -8.57
N LEU A 109 11.31 -15.18 -7.26
CA LEU A 109 10.65 -16.35 -6.70
C LEU A 109 9.16 -16.39 -7.06
N ALA A 110 8.49 -15.25 -7.10
CA ALA A 110 7.10 -15.15 -7.55
C ALA A 110 6.97 -15.64 -9.00
N GLN A 111 7.83 -15.17 -9.90
CA GLN A 111 7.86 -15.58 -11.31
C GLN A 111 8.16 -17.06 -11.50
N LYS A 112 9.02 -17.66 -10.66
CA LYS A 112 9.23 -19.12 -10.64
C LYS A 112 7.92 -19.89 -10.45
N TYR A 113 6.97 -19.33 -9.71
CA TYR A 113 5.66 -19.94 -9.42
C TYR A 113 4.52 -19.39 -10.28
N GLY A 114 4.81 -18.63 -11.34
CA GLY A 114 3.83 -18.13 -12.31
C GLY A 114 3.16 -16.80 -11.94
N GLU A 115 3.65 -16.14 -10.90
CA GLU A 115 3.11 -14.85 -10.43
C GLU A 115 3.83 -13.68 -11.13
N PRO A 116 3.15 -12.56 -11.41
CA PRO A 116 3.73 -11.48 -12.19
C PRO A 116 4.86 -10.74 -11.45
N ARG A 117 4.78 -10.67 -10.12
CA ARG A 117 5.70 -9.96 -9.22
C ARG A 117 5.61 -10.50 -7.79
N GLY A 118 6.60 -10.18 -6.97
CA GLY A 118 6.62 -10.46 -5.55
C GLY A 118 5.86 -9.41 -4.75
N LYS A 119 6.06 -9.42 -3.43
CA LYS A 119 5.36 -8.50 -2.52
C LYS A 119 6.31 -8.00 -1.44
N THR A 120 6.92 -6.85 -1.73
CA THR A 120 7.51 -5.95 -0.73
C THR A 120 6.45 -4.93 -0.31
N GLU A 121 6.41 -4.59 0.97
CA GLU A 121 5.39 -3.72 1.55
C GLU A 121 5.93 -2.83 2.67
N CYS A 122 5.10 -1.89 3.11
CA CYS A 122 5.30 -1.14 4.34
C CYS A 122 3.96 -0.84 5.00
N TRP A 123 3.99 -0.62 6.31
CA TRP A 123 2.83 -0.27 7.13
C TRP A 123 3.04 1.06 7.81
N TYR A 124 2.17 2.02 7.51
CA TYR A 124 2.06 3.24 8.29
C TYR A 124 0.92 3.09 9.31
N ALA A 125 1.22 3.27 10.60
CA ALA A 125 0.25 3.14 11.67
C ALA A 125 -0.66 4.37 11.74
N LEU A 126 -1.86 4.25 11.17
CA LEU A 126 -2.89 5.30 11.22
C LEU A 126 -3.43 5.50 12.63
N ALA A 127 -3.55 4.41 13.38
CA ALA A 127 -3.89 4.40 14.80
C ALA A 127 -3.38 3.13 15.47
N SER A 128 -3.17 3.20 16.78
CA SER A 128 -2.89 2.03 17.60
C SER A 128 -3.47 2.14 19.01
N GLN A 129 -3.75 0.98 19.61
CA GLN A 129 -4.13 0.81 21.00
C GLN A 129 -2.89 0.45 21.84
N PRO A 130 -2.91 0.67 23.16
CA PRO A 130 -1.84 0.21 24.05
C PRO A 130 -1.56 -1.29 23.88
N GLY A 131 -0.29 -1.64 23.64
CA GLY A 131 0.14 -3.03 23.41
C GLY A 131 -0.02 -3.54 21.98
N ALA A 132 -0.45 -2.69 21.02
CA ALA A 132 -0.43 -3.04 19.61
C ALA A 132 1.00 -3.41 19.15
N GLN A 133 1.10 -4.44 18.32
CA GLN A 133 2.39 -4.98 17.90
C GLN A 133 2.30 -5.67 16.54
N VAL A 134 3.44 -5.79 15.88
CA VAL A 134 3.63 -6.58 14.66
C VAL A 134 4.90 -7.42 14.80
N ALA A 135 5.03 -8.48 14.02
CA ALA A 135 6.29 -9.15 13.81
C ALA A 135 6.85 -8.72 12.46
N ALA A 136 8.14 -8.38 12.44
CA ALA A 136 8.89 -8.09 11.22
C ALA A 136 10.27 -8.74 11.33
N GLY A 137 10.40 -9.91 10.72
CA GLY A 137 11.61 -10.72 10.71
C GLY A 137 11.66 -11.78 11.82
N LEU A 138 12.72 -12.56 11.79
CA LEU A 138 13.05 -13.57 12.81
C LEU A 138 14.03 -13.01 13.83
N LYS A 139 14.03 -13.56 15.04
CA LYS A 139 15.05 -13.24 16.05
C LYS A 139 16.44 -13.66 15.54
N SER A 140 17.46 -12.91 15.94
CA SER A 140 18.85 -13.24 15.61
C SER A 140 19.20 -14.68 16.03
N GLY A 141 19.85 -15.41 15.14
CA GLY A 141 20.27 -16.81 15.37
C GLY A 141 19.20 -17.87 15.07
N VAL A 142 17.97 -17.49 14.73
CA VAL A 142 16.95 -18.45 14.27
C VAL A 142 17.41 -19.10 12.95
N THR A 143 17.31 -20.43 12.87
CA THR A 143 17.64 -21.21 11.66
C THR A 143 16.39 -21.61 10.89
N LEU A 144 16.55 -21.96 9.61
CA LEU A 144 15.44 -22.48 8.80
C LEU A 144 14.88 -23.81 9.36
N ASP A 145 15.71 -24.64 9.98
CA ASP A 145 15.22 -25.87 10.63
C ASP A 145 14.35 -25.55 11.85
N GLN A 146 14.71 -24.53 12.64
CA GLN A 146 13.86 -24.06 13.74
C GLN A 146 12.55 -23.45 13.24
N VAL A 147 12.57 -22.74 12.10
CA VAL A 147 11.35 -22.26 11.44
C VAL A 147 10.47 -23.43 11.03
N ARG A 148 11.04 -24.44 10.35
CA ARG A 148 10.32 -25.64 9.90
C ARG A 148 9.69 -26.39 11.07
N SER A 149 10.46 -26.69 12.12
CA SER A 149 9.94 -27.34 13.32
C SER A 149 8.88 -26.47 14.02
N GLY A 150 9.10 -25.17 14.12
CA GLY A 150 8.15 -24.24 14.72
C GLY A 150 6.80 -24.17 14.00
N ILE A 151 6.78 -24.36 12.67
CA ILE A 151 5.53 -24.49 11.92
C ILE A 151 4.80 -25.79 12.32
N HIS A 152 5.50 -26.92 12.27
CA HIS A 152 4.93 -28.23 12.59
C HIS A 152 4.40 -28.29 14.02
N ASP A 153 5.14 -27.71 14.96
CA ASP A 153 4.83 -27.76 16.39
C ASP A 153 3.89 -26.62 16.83
N GLY A 154 3.51 -25.70 15.93
CA GLY A 154 2.66 -24.55 16.24
C GLY A 154 3.31 -23.51 17.16
N THR A 155 4.65 -23.46 17.21
CA THR A 155 5.45 -22.58 18.08
C THR A 155 6.19 -21.47 17.34
N LEU A 156 6.00 -21.34 16.02
CA LEU A 156 6.73 -20.40 15.16
C LEU A 156 6.74 -18.95 15.68
N GLU A 157 5.67 -18.49 16.34
CA GLU A 157 5.61 -17.14 16.93
C GLU A 157 6.78 -16.84 17.88
N GLN A 158 7.33 -17.86 18.55
CA GLN A 158 8.44 -17.72 19.48
C GLN A 158 9.74 -17.30 18.78
N SER A 159 9.86 -17.57 17.48
CA SER A 159 11.01 -17.20 16.64
C SER A 159 10.88 -15.80 16.04
N LEU A 160 9.74 -15.13 16.17
CA LEU A 160 9.48 -13.84 15.53
C LEU A 160 10.12 -12.67 16.28
N ASN A 161 10.64 -11.71 15.52
CA ASN A 161 11.05 -10.40 16.03
C ASN A 161 9.81 -9.49 16.14
N VAL A 162 9.30 -9.33 17.36
CA VAL A 162 8.09 -8.54 17.66
C VAL A 162 8.46 -7.08 17.95
N LEU A 163 7.73 -6.16 17.32
CA LEU A 163 7.90 -4.72 17.43
C LEU A 163 6.61 -4.08 17.99
N PRO A 164 6.69 -3.22 19.02
CA PRO A 164 5.53 -2.45 19.45
C PRO A 164 5.14 -1.43 18.37
N VAL A 165 3.86 -1.11 18.25
CA VAL A 165 3.35 -0.16 17.25
C VAL A 165 2.62 1.00 17.90
N GLU A 166 3.08 2.20 17.59
CA GLU A 166 2.49 3.47 17.97
C GLU A 166 1.94 4.19 16.74
N GLN A 167 0.91 5.02 16.94
CA GLN A 167 0.40 5.86 15.86
C GLN A 167 1.53 6.72 15.28
N GLY A 168 1.66 6.73 13.95
CA GLY A 168 2.73 7.45 13.26
C GLY A 168 3.96 6.62 12.93
N ASP A 169 4.09 5.40 13.48
CA ASP A 169 5.17 4.50 13.10
C ASP A 169 5.09 4.11 11.62
N MET A 170 6.26 4.02 10.98
CA MET A 170 6.44 3.38 9.69
C MET A 170 7.22 2.07 9.89
N ILE A 171 6.68 0.96 9.38
CA ILE A 171 7.33 -0.35 9.40
C ILE A 171 7.54 -0.79 7.97
N PHE A 172 8.78 -1.10 7.59
CA PHE A 172 9.10 -1.66 6.27
C PHE A 172 9.20 -3.18 6.35
N VAL A 173 8.76 -3.86 5.29
CA VAL A 173 8.75 -5.33 5.18
C VAL A 173 9.19 -5.70 3.77
N ASP A 174 10.48 -6.03 3.61
CA ASP A 174 10.99 -6.55 2.35
C ASP A 174 10.48 -7.97 2.06
N ALA A 175 10.41 -8.32 0.78
CA ALA A 175 10.14 -9.68 0.37
C ALA A 175 11.13 -10.68 1.02
N GLY A 176 10.58 -11.78 1.52
CA GLY A 176 11.29 -12.81 2.28
C GLY A 176 11.28 -12.62 3.80
N THR A 177 10.76 -11.51 4.31
CA THR A 177 10.57 -11.30 5.75
C THR A 177 9.40 -12.12 6.27
N VAL A 178 9.65 -12.98 7.28
CA VAL A 178 8.57 -13.61 8.05
C VAL A 178 7.92 -12.57 8.96
N HIS A 179 6.61 -12.41 8.87
CA HIS A 179 5.89 -11.34 9.55
C HIS A 179 4.46 -11.74 9.94
N ALA A 180 3.85 -10.96 10.82
CA ALA A 180 2.46 -11.10 11.26
C ALA A 180 1.96 -9.80 11.92
N ILE A 181 0.64 -9.60 11.95
CA ILE A 181 0.01 -8.44 12.59
C ILE A 181 -0.90 -8.94 13.73
N TRP A 182 -0.73 -8.35 14.91
CA TRP A 182 -1.61 -8.58 16.06
C TRP A 182 -2.73 -7.54 16.10
N PRO A 183 -3.80 -7.80 16.87
CA PRO A 183 -4.85 -6.82 17.09
C PRO A 183 -4.32 -5.52 17.69
N GLY A 184 -5.09 -4.45 17.46
CA GLY A 184 -4.89 -3.16 18.13
C GLY A 184 -4.25 -2.10 17.25
N SER A 185 -3.88 -2.39 16.01
CA SER A 185 -3.44 -1.38 15.03
C SER A 185 -4.37 -1.29 13.83
N ILE A 186 -4.44 -0.09 13.27
CA ILE A 186 -5.03 0.18 11.95
C ILE A 186 -3.90 0.68 11.07
N LEU A 187 -3.59 -0.07 10.02
CA LEU A 187 -2.38 0.12 9.24
C LEU A 187 -2.74 0.50 7.81
N LEU A 188 -2.13 1.55 7.27
CA LEU A 188 -2.08 1.80 5.84
C LEU A 188 -0.93 0.97 5.25
N GLU A 189 -1.26 -0.11 4.56
CA GLU A 189 -0.31 -0.93 3.82
C GLU A 189 -0.12 -0.38 2.41
N THR A 190 1.13 -0.08 2.04
CA THR A 190 1.54 0.16 0.66
C THR A 190 2.40 -1.00 0.21
N GLN A 191 2.02 -1.68 -0.86
CA GLN A 191 2.70 -2.86 -1.36
C GLN A 191 2.80 -2.85 -2.89
N GLN A 192 3.69 -3.66 -3.45
CA GLN A 192 3.58 -4.06 -4.86
C GLN A 192 2.18 -4.61 -5.15
N ASN A 193 1.62 -4.34 -6.34
CA ASN A 193 0.29 -4.83 -6.72
C ASN A 193 0.27 -6.37 -6.95
N CYS A 194 0.14 -7.14 -5.86
CA CYS A 194 -0.02 -8.59 -5.86
C CYS A 194 -0.61 -9.05 -4.51
N ASP A 195 -1.61 -9.95 -4.50
CA ASP A 195 -2.21 -10.48 -3.26
C ASP A 195 -1.63 -11.84 -2.85
N ILE A 196 -0.34 -12.08 -3.15
CA ILE A 196 0.34 -13.33 -2.81
C ILE A 196 0.72 -13.41 -1.33
N THR A 197 0.40 -14.54 -0.70
CA THR A 197 0.75 -14.81 0.70
C THR A 197 1.14 -16.26 0.90
N TYR A 198 2.38 -16.53 1.35
CA TYR A 198 2.78 -17.86 1.80
C TYR A 198 2.61 -17.98 3.30
N ARG A 199 1.48 -18.58 3.67
CA ARG A 199 1.10 -18.77 5.07
C ARG A 199 1.90 -19.89 5.73
N MET A 200 2.45 -19.60 6.91
CA MET A 200 3.30 -20.50 7.68
C MET A 200 2.57 -21.04 8.91
N TYR A 201 1.78 -20.20 9.58
CA TYR A 201 1.02 -20.59 10.77
C TYR A 201 -0.25 -19.74 10.90
N ASP A 202 -1.37 -20.36 11.26
CA ASP A 202 -2.69 -19.70 11.29
C ASP A 202 -3.59 -20.08 12.46
N TYR A 203 -2.97 -20.46 13.59
CA TYR A 203 -3.72 -20.63 14.84
C TYR A 203 -4.85 -21.68 14.75
N GLY A 204 -4.66 -22.71 13.91
CA GLY A 204 -5.64 -23.78 13.70
C GLY A 204 -6.81 -23.45 12.78
N ARG A 205 -6.84 -22.26 12.15
CA ARG A 205 -7.88 -21.93 11.14
C ARG A 205 -7.71 -22.81 9.89
N PRO A 206 -8.79 -23.25 9.24
CA PRO A 206 -8.75 -24.20 8.12
C PRO A 206 -8.36 -23.51 6.79
N ARG A 207 -7.28 -22.74 6.79
CA ARG A 207 -6.74 -22.07 5.59
C ARG A 207 -5.42 -22.73 5.20
N GLU A 208 -5.16 -22.77 3.90
CA GLU A 208 -3.94 -23.39 3.36
C GLU A 208 -2.67 -22.78 3.98
N LEU A 209 -1.77 -23.67 4.38
CA LEU A 209 -0.39 -23.36 4.74
C LEU A 209 0.51 -23.73 3.55
N HIS A 210 1.40 -22.83 3.18
CA HIS A 210 2.23 -22.93 1.97
C HIS A 210 3.67 -23.27 2.36
N ILE A 211 3.86 -24.38 3.09
CA ILE A 211 5.10 -24.65 3.84
C ILE A 211 6.35 -24.58 2.96
N GLU A 212 6.41 -25.36 1.87
CA GLU A 212 7.59 -25.40 1.00
C GLU A 212 7.88 -24.03 0.34
N LYS A 213 6.85 -23.36 -0.18
CA LYS A 213 6.99 -22.03 -0.77
C LYS A 213 7.44 -20.99 0.26
N SER A 214 6.94 -21.09 1.50
CA SER A 214 7.30 -20.20 2.59
C SER A 214 8.75 -20.38 3.04
N LEU A 215 9.23 -21.62 3.13
CA LEU A 215 10.62 -21.91 3.47
C LEU A 215 11.57 -21.43 2.37
N GLU A 216 11.21 -21.60 1.10
CA GLU A 216 12.01 -21.09 -0.03
C GLU A 216 12.04 -19.55 -0.07
N ALA A 217 10.94 -18.88 0.29
CA ALA A 217 10.87 -17.43 0.34
C ALA A 217 11.60 -16.83 1.54
N THR A 218 11.75 -17.58 2.64
CA THR A 218 12.24 -17.04 3.91
C THR A 218 13.70 -16.61 3.83
N ARG A 219 13.94 -15.35 4.20
CA ARG A 219 15.27 -14.81 4.46
C ARG A 219 15.47 -14.69 5.98
N LEU A 220 16.54 -15.29 6.51
CA LEU A 220 16.82 -15.27 7.95
C LEU A 220 17.19 -13.87 8.46
N THR A 221 17.77 -13.05 7.58
CA THR A 221 18.09 -11.64 7.84
C THR A 221 17.52 -10.78 6.73
N THR A 222 16.83 -9.71 7.10
CA THR A 222 16.14 -8.78 6.17
C THR A 222 16.36 -7.34 6.62
N ARG A 223 15.87 -6.37 5.85
CA ARG A 223 15.90 -4.94 6.20
C ARG A 223 14.65 -4.48 6.94
N ALA A 224 13.71 -5.40 7.19
CA ALA A 224 12.44 -5.11 7.80
C ALA A 224 12.57 -4.58 9.24
N GLY A 225 11.64 -3.70 9.60
CA GLY A 225 11.60 -3.09 10.92
C GLY A 225 11.04 -1.67 10.88
N LYS A 226 11.11 -0.97 12.02
CA LYS A 226 10.72 0.44 12.11
C LYS A 226 11.69 1.30 11.30
N VAL A 227 11.13 2.18 10.47
CA VAL A 227 11.88 3.16 9.69
C VAL A 227 11.69 4.53 10.32
N PRO A 228 12.75 5.21 10.75
CA PRO A 228 12.64 6.57 11.26
C PRO A 228 12.29 7.53 10.11
N PRO A 229 11.35 8.46 10.31
CA PRO A 229 11.01 9.44 9.28
C PRO A 229 12.17 10.38 9.03
N LEU A 230 12.37 10.75 7.77
CA LEU A 230 13.42 11.65 7.32
C LEU A 230 12.82 13.01 6.98
N GLN A 231 13.09 14.00 7.83
CA GLN A 231 12.56 15.35 7.66
C GLN A 231 13.27 16.12 6.53
N ARG A 232 12.49 16.87 5.78
CA ARG A 232 12.92 17.85 4.78
C ARG A 232 12.17 19.15 5.03
N GLU A 233 12.58 20.21 4.34
CA GLU A 233 11.96 21.52 4.48
C GLU A 233 10.47 21.51 4.10
N ASP A 234 10.10 20.76 3.07
CA ASP A 234 8.78 20.83 2.45
C ASP A 234 7.96 19.53 2.55
N ARG A 235 8.48 18.51 3.23
CA ARG A 235 7.90 17.16 3.37
C ARG A 235 8.59 16.32 4.46
N THR A 236 7.97 15.19 4.81
CA THR A 236 8.60 14.12 5.58
C THR A 236 8.62 12.85 4.73
N ILE A 237 9.81 12.28 4.50
CA ILE A 237 9.92 10.98 3.84
C ILE A 237 9.68 9.91 4.92
N LEU A 238 8.60 9.12 4.77
CA LEU A 238 8.25 8.07 5.72
C LEU A 238 8.99 6.77 5.39
N VAL A 239 9.04 6.41 4.11
CA VAL A 239 9.91 5.36 3.60
C VAL A 239 10.32 5.68 2.15
N ASP A 240 11.57 5.42 1.82
CA ASP A 240 12.14 5.54 0.49
C ASP A 240 12.70 4.15 0.12
N ALA A 241 11.90 3.37 -0.60
CA ALA A 241 12.18 1.98 -0.93
C ALA A 241 12.32 1.78 -2.44
N GLU A 242 12.65 0.55 -2.82
CA GLU A 242 12.94 0.19 -4.21
C GLU A 242 11.72 0.34 -5.13
N TYR A 243 10.55 -0.13 -4.70
CA TYR A 243 9.32 -0.19 -5.51
C TYR A 243 8.38 1.00 -5.30
N PHE A 244 8.59 1.77 -4.24
CA PHE A 244 7.74 2.91 -3.91
C PHE A 244 8.44 3.85 -2.93
N ARG A 245 7.98 5.10 -2.91
CA ARG A 245 8.26 6.08 -1.87
C ARG A 245 6.96 6.52 -1.23
N VAL A 246 6.97 6.66 0.09
CA VAL A 246 5.83 7.15 0.88
C VAL A 246 6.28 8.40 1.63
N GLU A 247 5.52 9.48 1.47
CA GLU A 247 5.83 10.79 2.03
C GLU A 247 4.61 11.38 2.71
N ARG A 248 4.81 12.14 3.78
CA ARG A 248 3.82 13.07 4.29
C ARG A 248 4.11 14.45 3.71
N ILE A 249 3.08 15.05 3.11
CA ILE A 249 3.18 16.35 2.46
C ILE A 249 2.37 17.39 3.26
N PRO A 250 2.99 18.42 3.86
CA PRO A 250 2.25 19.49 4.50
C PRO A 250 1.47 20.32 3.48
N VAL A 251 0.20 20.57 3.77
CA VAL A 251 -0.68 21.47 3.02
C VAL A 251 -1.25 22.48 4.01
N GLN A 252 -0.82 23.74 3.94
CA GLN A 252 -1.33 24.82 4.78
C GLN A 252 -2.22 25.73 3.94
N GLY A 253 -3.54 25.58 4.10
CA GLY A 253 -4.53 26.20 3.23
C GLY A 253 -4.52 25.56 1.85
N SER A 254 -3.45 25.73 1.07
CA SER A 254 -3.34 25.09 -0.23
C SER A 254 -1.91 24.94 -0.78
N ARG A 255 -1.73 23.99 -1.70
CA ARG A 255 -0.44 23.66 -2.34
C ARG A 255 -0.63 23.38 -3.83
N ASN A 256 0.33 23.81 -4.65
CA ASN A 256 0.33 23.56 -6.09
C ASN A 256 0.90 22.15 -6.40
N SER A 257 0.35 21.47 -7.42
CA SER A 257 0.76 20.13 -7.85
C SER A 257 2.25 20.03 -8.20
N ALA A 258 2.84 21.09 -8.76
CA ALA A 258 4.25 21.15 -9.13
C ALA A 258 5.21 20.99 -7.95
N THR A 259 4.74 21.17 -6.71
CA THR A 259 5.57 21.01 -5.49
C THR A 259 5.26 19.72 -4.72
N LEU A 260 4.38 18.85 -5.23
CA LEU A 260 4.07 17.57 -4.59
C LEU A 260 5.17 16.54 -4.86
N ALA A 261 5.66 16.45 -6.10
CA ALA A 261 6.83 15.63 -6.43
C ALA A 261 8.09 16.22 -5.78
N ALA A 262 9.02 15.37 -5.40
CA ALA A 262 10.32 15.78 -4.90
C ALA A 262 11.25 16.14 -6.07
N SER A 263 12.19 17.05 -5.85
CA SER A 263 13.13 17.49 -6.89
C SER A 263 14.13 16.40 -7.31
N ASP A 264 14.29 15.36 -6.49
CA ASP A 264 15.11 14.17 -6.75
C ASP A 264 14.34 13.05 -7.48
N GLU A 265 13.06 13.23 -7.80
CA GLU A 265 12.31 12.25 -8.58
C GLU A 265 12.75 12.26 -10.06
N PRO A 266 12.89 11.08 -10.70
CA PRO A 266 13.44 10.96 -12.06
C PRO A 266 12.57 11.55 -13.17
N GLY A 267 11.39 12.10 -12.86
CA GLY A 267 10.48 12.74 -13.79
C GLY A 267 9.01 12.65 -13.37
N PRO A 268 8.08 13.20 -14.17
CA PRO A 268 6.66 13.10 -13.91
C PRO A 268 6.22 11.64 -13.98
N GLY A 269 5.75 11.12 -12.83
CA GLY A 269 5.23 9.78 -12.67
C GLY A 269 3.88 9.81 -11.99
N MET A 270 3.17 8.69 -12.09
CA MET A 270 1.95 8.45 -11.34
C MET A 270 2.20 8.65 -9.84
N ALA A 271 1.23 9.19 -9.11
CA ALA A 271 1.25 9.20 -7.66
C ALA A 271 -0.16 8.98 -7.10
N TYR A 272 -0.23 8.55 -5.85
CA TYR A 272 -1.46 8.48 -5.09
C TYR A 272 -1.43 9.53 -3.97
N LEU A 273 -2.55 10.20 -3.75
CA LEU A 273 -2.77 11.16 -2.67
C LEU A 273 -3.83 10.61 -1.73
N PHE A 274 -3.46 10.28 -0.50
CA PHE A 274 -4.33 9.72 0.52
C PHE A 274 -4.52 10.69 1.68
N ALA A 275 -5.77 11.00 2.03
CA ALA A 275 -6.10 11.84 3.18
C ALA A 275 -6.16 10.97 4.46
N ALA A 276 -5.03 10.76 5.13
CA ALA A 276 -4.95 9.96 6.36
C ALA A 276 -5.83 10.54 7.48
N ALA A 277 -5.96 11.86 7.52
CA ALA A 277 -6.93 12.60 8.32
C ALA A 277 -7.42 13.83 7.53
N GLY A 278 -8.51 14.44 7.98
CA GLY A 278 -9.11 15.61 7.32
C GLY A 278 -9.61 15.32 5.91
N SER A 279 -9.93 16.38 5.18
CA SER A 279 -10.41 16.32 3.79
C SER A 279 -9.62 17.29 2.93
N ALA A 280 -9.59 17.04 1.62
CA ALA A 280 -8.96 17.94 0.67
C ALA A 280 -9.87 18.22 -0.53
N ARG A 281 -9.57 19.28 -1.28
CA ARG A 281 -10.16 19.54 -2.60
C ARG A 281 -9.08 19.78 -3.64
N LEU A 282 -9.19 19.10 -4.78
CA LEU A 282 -8.37 19.35 -5.95
C LEU A 282 -9.14 20.23 -6.93
N THR A 283 -8.50 21.31 -7.40
CA THR A 283 -9.03 22.22 -8.43
C THR A 283 -7.95 22.48 -9.47
N GLY A 284 -8.32 22.50 -10.75
CA GLY A 284 -7.40 22.74 -11.85
C GLY A 284 -8.16 22.85 -13.17
N ASP A 285 -7.46 23.27 -14.21
CA ASP A 285 -8.07 23.43 -15.53
C ASP A 285 -8.31 22.06 -16.19
N GLY A 286 -9.43 21.93 -16.89
CA GLY A 286 -9.75 20.72 -17.66
C GLY A 286 -10.42 19.59 -16.89
N PHE A 287 -10.78 19.79 -15.61
CA PHE A 287 -11.60 18.82 -14.85
C PHE A 287 -12.45 19.49 -13.77
N ASN A 288 -13.54 18.82 -13.37
CA ASN A 288 -14.37 19.26 -12.25
C ASN A 288 -13.60 19.09 -10.93
N SER A 289 -13.86 19.94 -9.95
CA SER A 289 -13.23 19.80 -8.63
C SER A 289 -13.46 18.43 -8.01
N ILE A 290 -12.42 17.85 -7.42
CA ILE A 290 -12.47 16.52 -6.79
C ILE A 290 -12.30 16.70 -5.29
N GLU A 291 -13.29 16.29 -4.51
CA GLU A 291 -13.16 16.22 -3.06
C GLU A 291 -12.53 14.89 -2.66
N ILE A 292 -11.49 14.96 -1.83
CA ILE A 292 -10.90 13.82 -1.17
C ILE A 292 -11.52 13.76 0.23
N PRO A 293 -12.48 12.86 0.47
CA PRO A 293 -13.02 12.69 1.80
C PRO A 293 -11.92 12.12 2.72
N PRO A 294 -12.15 12.10 4.04
CA PRO A 294 -11.20 11.50 4.94
C PRO A 294 -11.05 9.99 4.68
N ARG A 295 -9.80 9.51 4.65
CA ARG A 295 -9.36 8.20 4.14
C ARG A 295 -9.72 7.93 2.67
N GLY A 296 -10.05 8.97 1.91
CA GLY A 296 -10.16 8.92 0.46
C GLY A 296 -8.78 8.91 -0.20
N ILE A 297 -8.71 8.37 -1.41
CA ILE A 297 -7.49 8.34 -2.21
C ILE A 297 -7.76 8.82 -3.63
N VAL A 298 -6.84 9.61 -4.17
CA VAL A 298 -6.84 10.06 -5.56
C VAL A 298 -5.63 9.50 -6.28
N CYS A 299 -5.83 9.00 -7.49
CA CYS A 299 -4.75 8.80 -8.46
C CYS A 299 -4.45 10.13 -9.14
N VAL A 300 -3.17 10.49 -9.18
CA VAL A 300 -2.61 11.57 -9.98
C VAL A 300 -1.83 10.94 -11.13
N PRO A 301 -2.38 10.94 -12.36
CA PRO A 301 -1.71 10.46 -13.56
C PRO A 301 -0.38 11.18 -13.83
N ALA A 302 0.57 10.50 -14.48
CA ALA A 302 1.81 11.12 -14.94
C ALA A 302 1.58 12.31 -15.89
N ALA A 303 0.51 12.28 -16.69
CA ALA A 303 0.07 13.35 -17.58
C ALA A 303 -1.04 14.23 -16.97
N SER A 304 -1.10 14.32 -15.63
CA SER A 304 -2.04 15.22 -14.95
C SER A 304 -1.81 16.66 -15.38
N PRO A 305 -2.87 17.45 -15.67
CA PRO A 305 -2.75 18.90 -15.73
C PRO A 305 -2.31 19.44 -14.36
N ASP A 306 -1.84 20.70 -14.34
CA ASP A 306 -1.58 21.40 -13.08
C ASP A 306 -2.86 21.58 -12.28
N PHE A 307 -2.75 21.39 -10.97
CA PHE A 307 -3.85 21.57 -10.04
C PHE A 307 -3.36 22.12 -8.71
N LYS A 308 -4.32 22.50 -7.88
CA LYS A 308 -4.14 22.96 -6.52
C LYS A 308 -4.88 22.02 -5.59
N ILE A 309 -4.20 21.55 -4.55
CA ILE A 309 -4.81 20.84 -3.43
C ILE A 309 -5.05 21.82 -2.28
N GLU A 310 -6.29 21.90 -1.82
CA GLU A 310 -6.74 22.73 -0.70
C GLU A 310 -7.03 21.84 0.51
N ASP A 311 -6.54 22.22 1.69
CA ASP A 311 -6.91 21.63 2.97
C ASP A 311 -8.29 22.16 3.38
N LEU A 312 -9.29 21.28 3.43
CA LEU A 312 -10.65 21.63 3.86
C LEU A 312 -10.83 21.49 5.38
N GLY A 313 -9.78 21.13 6.11
CA GLY A 313 -9.72 21.05 7.56
C GLY A 313 -8.97 19.81 8.04
N GLY A 314 -7.81 20.03 8.66
CA GLY A 314 -7.06 18.99 9.38
C GLY A 314 -6.45 17.92 8.47
N LEU A 315 -6.15 18.25 7.22
CA LEU A 315 -5.58 17.32 6.24
C LEU A 315 -4.21 16.80 6.70
N ASP A 316 -4.13 15.47 6.91
CA ASP A 316 -2.87 14.73 6.94
C ASP A 316 -2.72 14.02 5.60
N LEU A 317 -1.92 14.60 4.69
CA LEU A 317 -1.76 14.10 3.34
C LEU A 317 -0.56 13.16 3.23
N ILE A 318 -0.81 11.91 2.87
CA ILE A 318 0.21 10.94 2.50
C ILE A 318 0.23 10.81 0.99
N ARG A 319 1.42 10.96 0.40
CA ARG A 319 1.70 10.73 -1.01
C ARG A 319 2.46 9.41 -1.16
N MET A 320 1.99 8.55 -2.06
CA MET A 320 2.72 7.34 -2.47
C MET A 320 3.05 7.39 -3.95
N SER A 321 4.33 7.31 -4.30
CA SER A 321 4.79 7.24 -5.68
C SER A 321 5.39 5.86 -5.99
N PRO A 322 4.91 5.17 -7.05
CA PRO A 322 5.55 3.97 -7.56
C PRO A 322 6.96 4.24 -8.08
N ARG A 323 7.79 3.19 -8.01
CA ARG A 323 9.10 3.16 -8.64
C ARG A 323 9.27 1.89 -9.45
N TRP A 324 10.14 2.00 -10.44
CA TRP A 324 10.39 0.96 -11.42
C TRP A 324 11.87 0.59 -11.35
N PRO A 325 12.28 -0.28 -10.40
CA PRO A 325 13.65 -0.77 -10.38
C PRO A 325 13.96 -1.46 -11.70
N ALA A 326 15.22 -1.37 -12.14
CA ALA A 326 15.66 -2.09 -13.31
C ALA A 326 15.49 -3.61 -13.09
N PRO A 327 15.14 -4.39 -14.12
CA PRO A 327 15.07 -5.85 -13.98
C PRO A 327 16.41 -6.41 -13.48
N GLY A 328 16.42 -7.02 -12.29
CA GLY A 328 17.61 -7.66 -11.71
C GLY A 328 18.44 -6.80 -10.73
N ALA A 329 17.88 -5.71 -10.22
CA ALA A 329 18.41 -5.02 -9.03
C ALA A 329 18.24 -5.85 -7.74
#